data_AF-A0A258ILB4-F1
#
_entry.id   AF-A0A258ILB4-F1
#
_cell.length_a   1.000
_cell.length_b   1.000
_cell.length_c   1.000
_cell.angle_alpha   90.00
_cell.angle_beta   90.00
_cell.angle_gamma   90.00
#
_symmetry.space_group_name_H-M   'P 1'
#
loop_
_entity.id
_entity.type
_entity.pdbx_description
1 polymer ?
#
loop_
_entity_poly.entity_id
_entity_poly.type
_entity_poly.pdbx_seq_one_letter_code
_entity_poly.pdbx_strand_id
1 'polypeptide(L)'
;MTEPRPSPVRITAAGVRMGMDAMWPLMPGIAVFGAAFGAAAAQKGFSAAETALSSGLVFAGLAQMVALEGWTHNWTPASLLALAMLTFTVNMRHFLMAASMRPWLGQLPGWQAYGSLLFLADNNWAAAMRYHAHGGNDAGYFVGSGLITWVVWLLSTVAGQVIGGGIPDPKAFAIDLVVPAFFIAMLVPNWKGRREAVSWGVAALVSVAASYLVPGWWFIVIGAVAGALAGGFADE
;
A
#
# COMPACT_ATOMS: atom_id res chain seq x y z
N MET A 1 -4.40 -46.50 -1.69
CA MET A 1 -3.29 -45.53 -1.86
C MET A 1 -3.64 -44.33 -1.00
N THR A 2 -2.99 -44.17 0.16
CA THR A 2 -3.17 -42.99 1.01
C THR A 2 -2.42 -41.84 0.36
N GLU A 3 -3.11 -40.78 -0.03
CA GLU A 3 -2.44 -39.57 -0.52
C GLU A 3 -1.40 -39.09 0.52
N PRO A 4 -0.22 -38.61 0.09
CA PRO A 4 0.76 -38.04 1.00
C PRO A 4 0.08 -36.89 1.76
N ARG A 5 0.07 -36.95 3.10
CA ARG A 5 -0.44 -35.83 3.90
C ARG A 5 0.34 -34.57 3.50
N PRO A 6 -0.33 -33.44 3.23
CA PRO A 6 0.37 -32.20 2.94
C PRO A 6 1.36 -31.91 4.08
N SER A 7 2.56 -31.48 3.70
CA SER A 7 3.59 -31.12 4.66
C SER A 7 3.03 -30.07 5.62
N PRO A 8 3.37 -30.10 6.92
CA PRO A 8 2.90 -29.08 7.84
C PRO A 8 3.45 -27.71 7.42
N VAL A 9 2.60 -26.69 7.44
CA VAL A 9 3.01 -25.30 7.20
C VAL A 9 4.03 -24.90 8.27
N ARG A 10 5.15 -24.32 7.84
CA ARG A 10 6.23 -23.86 8.71
C ARG A 10 6.78 -22.55 8.18
N ILE A 11 7.49 -21.85 9.05
CA ILE A 11 8.35 -20.72 8.68
C ILE A 11 9.78 -21.23 8.78
N THR A 12 10.46 -21.41 7.66
CA THR A 12 11.88 -21.81 7.65
C THR A 12 12.78 -20.68 7.15
N ALA A 13 14.05 -20.69 7.54
CA ALA A 13 15.04 -19.74 7.02
C ALA A 13 15.23 -19.87 5.49
N ALA A 14 15.09 -21.09 4.95
CA ALA A 14 15.13 -21.32 3.51
C ALA A 14 13.95 -20.67 2.79
N GLY A 15 12.74 -20.81 3.36
CA GLY A 15 11.55 -20.11 2.87
C GLY A 15 11.72 -18.58 2.93
N VAL A 16 12.22 -18.05 4.05
CA VAL A 16 12.51 -16.61 4.20
C VAL A 16 13.46 -16.12 3.12
N ARG A 17 14.60 -16.80 2.94
CA ARG A 17 15.57 -16.43 1.90
C ARG A 17 14.96 -16.50 0.49
N MET A 18 14.21 -17.55 0.20
CA MET A 18 13.51 -17.70 -1.08
C MET A 18 12.54 -16.53 -1.34
N GLY A 19 11.78 -16.12 -0.33
CA GLY A 19 10.88 -14.97 -0.43
C GLY A 19 11.62 -13.66 -0.68
N MET A 20 12.75 -13.45 0.00
CA MET A 20 13.61 -12.27 -0.22
C MET A 20 14.15 -12.24 -1.65
N ASP A 21 14.72 -13.36 -2.11
CA ASP A 21 15.31 -13.48 -3.45
C ASP A 21 14.25 -13.29 -4.54
N ALA A 22 13.04 -13.81 -4.35
CA ALA A 22 11.93 -13.66 -5.29
C ALA A 22 11.44 -12.21 -5.45
N MET A 23 11.53 -11.41 -4.39
CA MET A 23 11.09 -10.01 -4.40
C MET A 23 12.19 -9.03 -4.83
N TRP A 24 13.45 -9.46 -4.85
CA TRP A 24 14.58 -8.61 -5.20
C TRP A 24 14.40 -7.79 -6.50
N PRO A 25 13.89 -8.36 -7.62
CA PRO A 25 13.69 -7.60 -8.85
C PRO A 25 12.69 -6.44 -8.74
N LEU A 26 11.79 -6.47 -7.75
CA LEU A 26 10.80 -5.41 -7.51
C LEU A 26 11.36 -4.26 -6.65
N MET A 27 12.46 -4.48 -5.93
CA MET A 27 13.01 -3.53 -4.96
C MET A 27 13.38 -2.16 -5.54
N PRO A 28 13.92 -2.03 -6.77
CA PRO A 28 14.16 -0.70 -7.35
C PRO A 28 12.88 0.14 -7.48
N GLY A 29 11.76 -0.48 -7.87
CA GLY A 29 10.46 0.19 -7.95
C GLY A 29 9.94 0.63 -6.58
N ILE A 30 10.06 -0.24 -5.57
CA ILE A 30 9.70 0.07 -4.18
C ILE A 30 10.58 1.20 -3.62
N ALA A 31 11.88 1.21 -3.94
CA ALA A 31 12.81 2.25 -3.50
C ALA A 31 12.49 3.61 -4.11
N VAL A 32 12.18 3.67 -5.42
CA VAL A 32 11.73 4.91 -6.06
C VAL A 32 10.42 5.40 -5.44
N PHE A 33 9.48 4.49 -5.20
CA PHE A 33 8.21 4.84 -4.57
C PHE A 33 8.38 5.35 -3.12
N GLY A 34 9.23 4.68 -2.33
CA GLY A 34 9.51 5.11 -0.96
C GLY A 34 10.24 6.45 -0.93
N ALA A 35 11.23 6.66 -1.81
CA ALA A 35 11.91 7.95 -1.91
C ALA A 35 10.95 9.09 -2.29
N ALA A 36 10.01 8.82 -3.19
CA ALA A 36 8.93 9.73 -3.55
C ALA A 36 8.06 10.11 -2.35
N PHE A 37 7.63 9.14 -1.54
CA PHE A 37 6.91 9.41 -0.28
C PHE A 37 7.74 10.25 0.69
N GLY A 38 9.01 9.89 0.88
CA GLY A 38 9.92 10.60 1.76
C GLY A 38 10.07 12.06 1.37
N ALA A 39 10.28 12.34 0.08
CA ALA A 39 10.41 13.69 -0.44
C ALA A 39 9.11 14.51 -0.24
N ALA A 40 7.95 13.89 -0.47
CA ALA A 40 6.67 14.52 -0.16
C ALA A 40 6.49 14.78 1.35
N ALA A 41 6.96 13.86 2.21
CA ALA A 41 6.90 14.02 3.66
C ALA A 41 7.73 15.21 4.13
N ALA A 42 8.92 15.40 3.54
CA ALA A 42 9.76 16.56 3.81
C ALA A 42 9.04 17.88 3.46
N GLN A 43 8.32 17.94 2.33
CA GLN A 43 7.54 19.14 1.96
C GLN A 43 6.41 19.46 2.92
N LYS A 44 5.84 18.42 3.56
CA LYS A 44 4.82 18.56 4.61
C LYS A 44 5.42 18.87 5.99
N GLY A 45 6.74 19.07 6.08
CA GLY A 45 7.43 19.41 7.32
C GLY A 45 7.69 18.24 8.26
N PHE A 46 7.52 16.99 7.81
CA PHE A 46 7.85 15.83 8.62
C PHE A 46 9.37 15.72 8.77
N SER A 47 9.81 15.44 10.00
CA SER A 47 11.18 15.05 10.30
C SER A 47 11.50 13.64 9.76
N ALA A 48 12.80 13.33 9.67
CA ALA A 48 13.27 11.99 9.33
C ALA A 48 12.74 10.93 10.30
N ALA A 49 12.65 11.27 11.60
CA ALA A 49 12.13 10.38 12.63
C ALA A 49 10.62 10.12 12.46
N GLU A 50 9.82 11.15 12.21
CA GLU A 50 8.37 10.99 11.96
C GLU A 50 8.12 10.18 10.69
N THR A 51 8.93 10.39 9.65
CA THR A 51 8.86 9.61 8.40
C THR A 51 9.24 8.15 8.64
N ALA A 52 10.32 7.88 9.38
CA ALA A 52 10.75 6.53 9.74
C ALA A 52 9.70 5.80 10.57
N LEU A 53 9.10 6.47 11.57
CA LEU A 53 8.04 5.92 12.40
C LEU A 53 6.78 5.65 11.58
N SER A 54 6.39 6.57 10.70
CA SER A 54 5.26 6.38 9.79
C SER A 54 5.48 5.15 8.92
N SER A 55 6.61 5.05 8.22
CA SER A 55 6.92 3.93 7.31
C SER A 55 7.15 2.60 8.03
N GLY A 56 7.70 2.65 9.26
CA GLY A 56 7.95 1.46 10.07
C GLY A 56 6.67 0.86 10.66
N LEU A 57 5.74 1.70 11.12
CA LEU A 57 4.50 1.29 11.79
C LEU A 57 3.34 1.13 10.81
N VAL A 58 3.22 2.02 9.83
CA VAL A 58 2.14 2.02 8.83
C VAL A 58 2.69 1.44 7.54
N PHE A 59 2.80 0.11 7.50
CA PHE A 59 3.25 -0.61 6.30
C PHE A 59 2.12 -0.70 5.24
N ALA A 60 1.67 0.46 4.77
CA ALA A 60 0.59 0.61 3.80
C ALA A 60 0.83 1.84 2.92
N GLY A 61 1.67 1.71 1.89
CA GLY A 61 2.18 2.85 1.11
C GLY A 61 1.08 3.76 0.52
N LEU A 62 -0.02 3.18 0.00
CA LEU A 62 -1.15 3.97 -0.50
C LEU A 62 -1.86 4.77 0.60
N ALA A 63 -2.08 4.14 1.76
CA ALA A 63 -2.70 4.82 2.89
C ALA A 63 -1.77 5.91 3.46
N GLN A 64 -0.45 5.68 3.45
CA GLN A 64 0.52 6.70 3.86
C GLN A 64 0.51 7.92 2.94
N MET A 65 0.48 7.72 1.61
CA MET A 65 0.38 8.84 0.64
C MET A 65 -0.88 9.68 0.87
N VAL A 66 -2.04 9.01 0.98
CA VAL A 66 -3.31 9.69 1.23
C VAL A 66 -3.34 10.36 2.61
N ALA A 67 -2.77 9.70 3.63
CA ALA A 67 -2.65 10.27 4.97
C ALA A 67 -1.78 11.53 4.97
N LEU A 68 -0.71 11.54 4.18
CA LEU A 68 0.21 12.65 4.04
C LEU A 68 -0.42 13.84 3.31
N GLU A 69 -1.18 13.60 2.23
CA GLU A 69 -1.95 14.65 1.56
C GLU A 69 -2.97 15.28 2.52
N GLY A 70 -3.69 14.43 3.26
CA GLY A 70 -4.71 14.80 4.24
C GLY A 70 -4.17 15.40 5.55
N TRP A 71 -2.85 15.36 5.75
CA TRP A 71 -2.22 15.79 6.99
C TRP A 71 -2.35 17.31 7.18
N THR A 72 -2.80 17.71 8.36
CA THR A 72 -2.99 19.12 8.76
C THR A 72 -2.30 19.39 10.09
N HIS A 73 -1.84 20.63 10.28
CA HIS A 73 -1.33 21.08 11.58
C HIS A 73 -2.45 21.48 12.55
N ASN A 74 -3.65 21.77 12.02
CA ASN A 74 -4.81 22.18 12.80
C ASN A 74 -5.79 21.01 12.89
N TRP A 75 -5.59 20.15 13.89
CA TRP A 75 -6.45 19.00 14.12
C TRP A 75 -7.78 19.40 14.76
N THR A 76 -8.86 18.91 14.15
CA THR A 76 -10.21 18.93 14.73
C THR A 76 -10.71 17.48 14.85
N PRO A 77 -11.68 17.19 15.73
CA PRO A 77 -12.29 15.86 15.78
C PRO A 77 -12.83 15.40 14.42
N ALA A 78 -13.37 16.34 13.62
CA ALA A 78 -13.87 16.07 12.28
C ALA A 78 -12.76 15.70 11.29
N SER A 79 -11.62 16.42 11.29
CA SER A 79 -10.51 16.12 10.39
C SER A 79 -9.81 14.81 10.75
N LEU A 80 -9.70 14.50 12.05
CA LEU A 80 -9.18 13.22 12.52
C LEU A 80 -10.08 12.06 12.07
N LEU A 81 -11.40 12.19 12.26
CA LEU A 81 -12.36 11.19 11.83
C LEU A 81 -12.34 11.01 10.31
N ALA A 82 -12.27 12.09 9.54
CA ALA A 82 -12.18 12.02 8.07
C ALA A 82 -10.92 11.25 7.63
N LEU A 83 -9.76 11.53 8.21
CA LEU A 83 -8.51 10.85 7.87
C LEU A 83 -8.53 9.37 8.31
N ALA A 84 -9.08 9.08 9.49
CA ALA A 84 -9.26 7.71 9.97
C ALA A 84 -10.18 6.90 9.06
N MET A 85 -11.32 7.47 8.65
CA MET A 85 -12.25 6.81 7.73
C MET A 85 -11.64 6.61 6.35
N LEU A 86 -10.92 7.61 5.84
CA LEU A 86 -10.23 7.53 4.56
C LEU A 86 -9.17 6.42 4.55
N THR A 87 -8.28 6.42 5.54
CA THR A 87 -7.25 5.39 5.67
C THR A 87 -7.85 4.01 5.95
N PHE A 88 -8.93 3.92 6.72
CA PHE A 88 -9.69 2.69 6.93
C PHE A 88 -10.24 2.15 5.60
N THR A 89 -10.97 2.97 4.85
CA THR A 89 -11.56 2.59 3.56
C THR A 89 -10.49 2.10 2.57
N VAL A 90 -9.37 2.81 2.44
CA VAL A 90 -8.26 2.38 1.58
C VAL A 90 -7.66 1.05 2.04
N ASN A 91 -7.58 0.82 3.35
CA ASN A 91 -7.00 -0.39 3.93
C ASN A 91 -7.96 -1.57 4.07
N MET A 92 -9.27 -1.41 3.82
CA MET A 92 -10.22 -2.53 3.87
C MET A 92 -9.78 -3.71 2.99
N ARG A 93 -9.01 -3.46 1.92
CA ARG A 93 -8.41 -4.52 1.11
C ARG A 93 -7.48 -5.45 1.90
N HIS A 94 -6.76 -4.97 2.91
CA HIS A 94 -5.91 -5.79 3.77
C HIS A 94 -6.74 -6.80 4.58
N PHE A 95 -7.99 -6.47 4.94
CA PHE A 95 -8.89 -7.42 5.59
C PHE A 95 -9.21 -8.60 4.67
N LEU A 96 -9.56 -8.32 3.40
CA LEU A 96 -9.85 -9.35 2.39
C LEU A 96 -8.60 -10.18 2.06
N MET A 97 -7.44 -9.54 1.92
CA MET A 97 -6.16 -10.20 1.70
C MET A 97 -5.78 -11.12 2.87
N ALA A 98 -5.91 -10.64 4.11
CA ALA A 98 -5.65 -11.45 5.30
C ALA A 98 -6.62 -12.65 5.38
N ALA A 99 -7.90 -12.44 5.07
CA ALA A 99 -8.90 -13.51 5.03
C ALA A 99 -8.56 -14.57 3.99
N SER A 100 -8.07 -14.19 2.81
CA SER A 100 -7.67 -15.13 1.76
C SER A 100 -6.45 -15.97 2.14
N MET A 101 -5.59 -15.47 3.03
CA MET A 101 -4.43 -16.19 3.54
C MET A 101 -4.75 -17.13 4.69
N ARG A 102 -5.93 -17.01 5.32
CA ARG A 102 -6.35 -17.83 6.47
C ARG A 102 -6.26 -19.34 6.23
N PRO A 103 -6.64 -19.92 5.06
CA PRO A 103 -6.50 -21.35 4.81
C PRO A 103 -5.05 -21.86 4.85
N TRP A 104 -4.09 -20.98 4.57
CA TRP A 104 -2.67 -21.31 4.57
C TRP A 104 -1.99 -20.93 5.90
N LEU A 105 -1.98 -19.64 6.26
CA LEU A 105 -1.31 -19.15 7.46
C LEU A 105 -2.04 -19.54 8.76
N GLY A 106 -3.34 -19.82 8.70
CA GLY A 106 -4.12 -20.26 9.86
C GLY A 106 -3.73 -21.65 10.40
N GLN A 107 -2.87 -22.38 9.67
CA GLN A 107 -2.29 -23.64 10.12
C GLN A 107 -1.08 -23.44 11.06
N LEU A 108 -0.53 -22.23 11.13
CA LEU A 108 0.57 -21.88 12.05
C LEU A 108 0.04 -21.60 13.47
N PRO A 109 0.93 -21.65 14.50
CA PRO A 109 0.62 -21.08 15.81
C PRO A 109 0.16 -19.62 15.68
N GLY A 110 -0.86 -19.23 16.44
CA GLY A 110 -1.48 -17.90 16.29
C GLY A 110 -0.49 -16.73 16.32
N TRP A 111 0.51 -16.76 17.19
CA TRP A 111 1.53 -15.71 17.26
C TRP A 111 2.39 -15.60 15.99
N GLN A 112 2.64 -16.71 15.28
CA GLN A 112 3.35 -16.71 13.99
C GLN A 112 2.44 -16.22 12.88
N ALA A 113 1.19 -16.69 12.86
CA ALA A 113 0.19 -16.25 11.89
C ALA A 113 -0.02 -14.73 11.99
N TYR A 114 -0.41 -14.22 13.15
CA TYR A 114 -0.65 -12.78 13.36
C TYR A 114 0.62 -11.95 13.24
N GLY A 115 1.76 -12.43 13.73
CA GLY A 115 3.04 -11.73 13.59
C GLY A 115 3.47 -11.59 12.14
N SER A 116 3.23 -12.60 11.29
CA SER A 116 3.55 -12.52 9.87
C SER A 116 2.70 -11.50 9.11
N LEU A 117 1.46 -11.25 9.54
CA LEU A 117 0.56 -10.28 8.91
C LEU A 117 1.03 -8.82 9.02
N LEU A 118 2.02 -8.52 9.89
CA LEU A 118 2.70 -7.23 9.89
C LEU A 118 3.34 -6.90 8.53
N PHE A 119 3.71 -7.93 7.78
CA PHE A 119 4.32 -7.78 6.47
C PHE A 119 3.31 -7.88 5.32
N LEU A 120 2.00 -7.82 5.62
CA LEU A 120 0.97 -7.87 4.60
C LEU A 120 0.96 -6.57 3.78
N ALA A 121 1.33 -6.70 2.51
CA ALA A 121 1.25 -5.65 1.51
C ALA A 121 0.82 -6.27 0.16
N ASP A 122 0.26 -5.47 -0.75
CA ASP A 122 -0.32 -5.96 -2.01
C ASP A 122 0.66 -6.80 -2.85
N ASN A 123 1.90 -6.32 -2.99
CA ASN A 123 2.95 -7.00 -3.74
C ASN A 123 3.40 -8.31 -3.08
N ASN A 124 3.55 -8.29 -1.74
CA ASN A 124 3.91 -9.46 -0.96
C ASN A 124 2.79 -10.52 -0.99
N TRP A 125 1.54 -10.10 -0.75
CA TRP A 125 0.36 -10.94 -0.81
C TRP A 125 0.22 -11.62 -2.18
N ALA A 126 0.35 -10.86 -3.27
CA ALA A 126 0.25 -11.40 -4.63
C ALA A 126 1.36 -12.43 -4.92
N ALA A 127 2.60 -12.13 -4.53
CA ALA A 127 3.72 -13.06 -4.67
C ALA A 127 3.52 -14.32 -3.84
N ALA A 128 3.06 -14.20 -2.60
CA ALA A 128 2.86 -15.31 -1.68
C ALA A 128 1.68 -16.21 -2.08
N MET A 129 0.57 -15.62 -2.54
CA MET A 129 -0.56 -16.38 -3.09
C MET A 129 -0.18 -17.10 -4.38
N ARG A 130 0.64 -16.49 -5.24
CA ARG A 130 1.19 -17.15 -6.43
C ARG A 130 2.08 -18.32 -6.03
N TYR A 131 3.00 -18.13 -5.09
CA TYR A 131 3.84 -19.21 -4.56
C TYR A 131 3.02 -20.38 -4.02
N HIS A 132 1.99 -20.08 -3.20
CA HIS A 132 1.10 -21.10 -2.64
C HIS A 132 0.29 -21.84 -3.72
N ALA A 133 -0.21 -21.12 -4.72
CA ALA A 133 -0.93 -21.72 -5.85
C ALA A 133 -0.06 -22.67 -6.70
N HIS A 134 1.27 -22.50 -6.70
CA HIS A 134 2.21 -23.37 -7.40
C HIS A 134 2.78 -24.50 -6.50
N GLY A 135 2.09 -24.82 -5.39
CA GLY A 135 2.47 -25.91 -4.49
C GLY A 135 3.49 -25.54 -3.40
N GLY A 136 3.85 -24.25 -3.29
CA GLY A 136 4.65 -23.74 -2.19
C GLY A 136 3.88 -23.79 -0.87
N ASN A 137 4.52 -24.23 0.22
CA ASN A 137 3.83 -24.41 1.50
C ASN A 137 4.57 -23.77 2.71
N ASP A 138 5.79 -23.30 2.50
CA ASP A 138 6.58 -22.61 3.52
C ASP A 138 6.15 -21.14 3.67
N ALA A 139 5.54 -20.80 4.79
CA ALA A 139 5.10 -19.45 5.12
C ALA A 139 6.28 -18.48 5.35
N GLY A 140 7.50 -18.99 5.50
CA GLY A 140 8.72 -18.20 5.49
C GLY A 140 8.86 -17.40 4.21
N TYR A 141 8.38 -17.91 3.07
CA TYR A 141 8.35 -17.15 1.82
C TYR A 141 7.65 -15.80 1.99
N PHE A 142 6.47 -15.78 2.60
CA PHE A 142 5.69 -14.55 2.84
C PHE A 142 6.39 -13.59 3.83
N VAL A 143 7.00 -14.14 4.87
CA VAL A 143 7.75 -13.34 5.86
C VAL A 143 8.98 -12.70 5.20
N GLY A 144 9.75 -13.45 4.41
CA GLY A 144 10.97 -12.94 3.79
C GLY A 144 10.72 -11.91 2.68
N SER A 145 9.76 -12.19 1.80
CA SER A 145 9.31 -11.25 0.76
C SER A 145 8.78 -9.94 1.35
N GLY A 146 8.06 -10.04 2.47
CA GLY A 146 7.60 -8.91 3.25
C GLY A 146 8.72 -8.13 3.93
N LEU A 147 9.65 -8.83 4.58
CA LEU A 147 10.77 -8.22 5.30
C LEU A 147 11.67 -7.40 4.38
N ILE A 148 12.06 -7.94 3.21
CA ILE A 148 12.90 -7.18 2.27
C ILE A 148 12.17 -5.94 1.76
N THR A 149 10.86 -6.06 1.48
CA THR A 149 10.03 -4.93 1.06
C THR A 149 9.95 -3.87 2.16
N TRP A 150 9.72 -4.26 3.41
CA TRP A 150 9.65 -3.36 4.56
C TRP A 150 10.96 -2.62 4.80
N VAL A 151 12.10 -3.33 4.76
CA VAL A 151 13.43 -2.71 4.93
C VAL A 151 13.71 -1.71 3.81
N VAL A 152 13.50 -2.10 2.55
CA VAL A 152 13.73 -1.20 1.40
C VAL A 152 12.80 0.00 1.46
N TRP A 153 11.53 -0.19 1.82
CA TRP A 153 10.56 0.89 2.02
C TRP A 153 11.02 1.87 3.10
N LEU A 154 11.37 1.38 4.28
CA LEU A 154 11.81 2.22 5.39
C LEU A 154 13.07 3.01 5.02
N LEU A 155 14.09 2.35 4.46
CA LEU A 155 15.35 3.01 4.10
C LEU A 155 15.15 4.05 3.00
N SER A 156 14.38 3.74 1.96
CA SER A 156 14.13 4.66 0.85
C SER A 156 13.27 5.85 1.26
N THR A 157 12.26 5.66 2.12
CA THR A 157 11.44 6.77 2.63
C THR A 157 12.24 7.73 3.50
N VAL A 158 13.12 7.21 4.36
CA VAL A 158 14.03 8.07 5.14
C VAL A 158 15.03 8.78 4.23
N ALA A 159 15.64 8.07 3.27
CA ALA A 159 16.55 8.68 2.30
C ALA A 159 15.87 9.79 1.48
N GLY A 160 14.64 9.53 0.99
CA GLY A 160 13.84 10.51 0.26
C GLY A 160 13.50 11.73 1.10
N GLN A 161 13.21 11.55 2.40
CA GLN A 161 12.95 12.68 3.31
C GLN A 161 14.20 13.52 3.52
N VAL A 162 15.36 12.89 3.77
CA VAL A 162 16.62 13.60 4.01
C VAL A 162 17.05 14.37 2.75
N ILE A 163 16.96 13.74 1.58
CA ILE A 163 17.31 14.37 0.30
C ILE A 163 16.29 15.47 -0.01
N GLY A 164 15.00 15.18 0.08
CA GLY A 164 13.92 16.12 -0.24
C GLY A 164 13.90 17.35 0.68
N GLY A 165 14.20 17.17 1.96
CA GLY A 165 14.28 18.27 2.93
C GLY A 165 15.50 19.16 2.76
N GLY A 166 16.55 18.67 2.08
CA GLY A 166 17.74 19.46 1.74
C GLY A 166 17.61 20.31 0.48
N ILE A 167 16.51 20.18 -0.28
CA ILE A 167 16.30 20.88 -1.55
C ILE A 167 15.69 22.28 -1.30
N PRO A 168 16.40 23.38 -1.60
CA PRO A 168 15.94 24.74 -1.27
C PRO A 168 14.69 25.19 -2.05
N ASP A 169 14.51 24.69 -3.28
CA ASP A 169 13.33 24.95 -4.10
C ASP A 169 12.74 23.63 -4.62
N PRO A 170 11.78 23.03 -3.90
CA PRO A 170 11.15 21.78 -4.32
C PRO A 170 10.38 21.88 -5.64
N LYS A 171 9.92 23.09 -6.02
CA LYS A 171 9.16 23.31 -7.26
C LYS A 171 10.05 23.25 -8.50
N ALA A 172 11.30 23.69 -8.39
CA ALA A 172 12.27 23.60 -9.47
C ALA A 172 12.54 22.15 -9.92
N PHE A 173 12.33 21.18 -9.01
CA PHE A 173 12.52 19.75 -9.26
C PHE A 173 11.20 18.97 -9.38
N ALA A 174 10.06 19.66 -9.48
CA ALA A 174 8.71 19.07 -9.56
C ALA A 174 8.40 18.06 -8.44
N ILE A 175 8.97 18.25 -7.25
CA ILE A 175 8.80 17.32 -6.12
C ILE A 175 7.36 17.39 -5.60
N ASP A 176 6.69 18.52 -5.77
CA ASP A 176 5.27 18.72 -5.48
C ASP A 176 4.33 17.90 -6.37
N LEU A 177 4.80 17.49 -7.57
CA LEU A 177 4.05 16.62 -8.48
C LEU A 177 4.22 15.12 -8.16
N VAL A 178 5.08 14.75 -7.22
CA VAL A 178 5.46 13.35 -7.00
C VAL A 178 4.28 12.47 -6.61
N VAL A 179 3.41 12.92 -5.69
CA VAL A 179 2.25 12.13 -5.26
C VAL A 179 1.20 11.99 -6.38
N PRO A 180 0.78 13.08 -7.07
CA PRO A 180 -0.10 12.96 -8.23
C PRO A 180 0.49 12.10 -9.36
N ALA A 181 1.77 12.29 -9.69
CA ALA A 181 2.46 11.52 -10.73
C ALA A 181 2.52 10.03 -10.39
N PHE A 182 2.73 9.71 -9.11
CA PHE A 182 2.68 8.33 -8.63
C PHE A 182 1.30 7.69 -8.85
N PHE A 183 0.21 8.36 -8.44
CA PHE A 183 -1.13 7.84 -8.65
C PHE A 183 -1.45 7.64 -10.14
N ILE A 184 -1.05 8.59 -11.00
CA ILE A 184 -1.20 8.47 -12.46
C ILE A 184 -0.40 7.26 -13.00
N ALA A 185 0.86 7.11 -12.60
CA ALA A 185 1.68 5.98 -13.00
C ALA A 185 1.09 4.64 -12.54
N MET A 186 0.42 4.62 -11.39
CA MET A 186 -0.27 3.43 -10.87
C MET A 186 -1.55 3.08 -11.63
N LEU A 187 -2.18 4.04 -12.33
CA LEU A 187 -3.33 3.76 -13.19
C LEU A 187 -2.93 2.95 -14.42
N VAL A 188 -1.75 3.18 -14.99
CA VAL A 188 -1.30 2.52 -16.24
C VAL A 188 -1.35 0.99 -16.16
N PRO A 189 -0.72 0.30 -15.17
CA PRO A 189 -0.80 -1.16 -15.08
C PRO A 189 -2.18 -1.69 -14.68
N ASN A 190 -3.05 -0.84 -14.13
CA ASN A 190 -4.41 -1.20 -13.75
C ASN A 190 -5.43 -1.01 -14.87
N TRP A 191 -5.02 -0.48 -16.03
CA TRP A 191 -5.90 -0.31 -17.19
C TRP A 191 -6.10 -1.64 -17.94
N LYS A 192 -7.32 -2.19 -17.89
CA LYS A 192 -7.74 -3.40 -18.61
C LYS A 192 -8.66 -3.11 -19.79
N GLY A 193 -8.95 -1.85 -20.09
CA GLY A 193 -9.67 -1.46 -21.30
C GLY A 193 -10.56 -0.24 -21.16
N ARG A 194 -11.31 0.07 -22.22
CA ARG A 194 -12.20 1.24 -22.30
C ARG A 194 -13.36 1.20 -21.30
N ARG A 195 -13.74 0.02 -20.81
CA ARG A 195 -14.84 -0.16 -19.85
C ARG A 195 -14.47 0.40 -18.48
N GLU A 196 -13.28 0.11 -17.98
CA GLU A 196 -12.78 0.63 -16.69
C GLU A 196 -12.57 2.14 -16.71
N ALA A 197 -12.31 2.72 -17.88
CA ALA A 197 -12.21 4.17 -18.05
C ALA A 197 -13.51 4.91 -17.69
N VAL A 198 -14.67 4.27 -17.83
CA VAL A 198 -15.96 4.84 -17.42
C VAL A 198 -16.01 4.98 -15.91
N SER A 199 -15.66 3.94 -15.17
CA SER A 199 -15.63 3.95 -13.70
C SER A 199 -14.63 4.99 -13.18
N TRP A 200 -13.46 5.09 -13.80
CA TRP A 200 -12.45 6.09 -13.43
C TRP A 200 -12.90 7.51 -13.75
N GLY A 201 -13.54 7.71 -14.90
CA GLY A 201 -14.11 9.00 -15.29
C GLY A 201 -15.21 9.46 -14.34
N VAL A 202 -16.11 8.57 -13.95
CA VAL A 202 -17.15 8.85 -12.95
C VAL A 202 -16.53 9.16 -11.60
N ALA A 203 -15.56 8.36 -11.14
CA ALA A 203 -14.86 8.61 -9.89
C ALA A 203 -14.20 9.99 -9.89
N ALA A 204 -13.51 10.36 -10.97
CA ALA A 204 -12.83 11.63 -11.13
C ALA A 204 -13.82 12.81 -11.14
N LEU A 205 -14.88 12.75 -11.95
CA LEU A 205 -15.90 13.80 -12.05
C LEU A 205 -16.61 14.03 -10.73
N VAL A 206 -17.03 12.95 -10.06
CA VAL A 206 -17.74 13.02 -8.78
C VAL A 206 -16.79 13.52 -7.67
N SER A 207 -15.54 13.07 -7.66
CA SER A 207 -14.52 13.57 -6.73
C SER A 207 -14.28 15.07 -6.92
N VAL A 208 -14.10 15.54 -8.15
CA VAL A 208 -13.92 16.97 -8.45
C VAL A 208 -15.15 17.77 -8.03
N ALA A 209 -16.35 17.33 -8.40
CA ALA A 209 -17.59 18.00 -7.98
C ALA A 209 -17.72 18.05 -6.45
N ALA A 210 -17.46 16.94 -5.76
CA ALA A 210 -17.53 16.86 -4.31
C ALA A 210 -16.47 17.77 -3.64
N SER A 211 -15.31 17.97 -4.26
CA SER A 211 -14.27 18.86 -3.71
C SER A 211 -14.73 20.32 -3.59
N TYR A 212 -15.64 20.77 -4.46
CA TYR A 212 -16.23 22.12 -4.40
C TYR A 212 -17.46 22.22 -3.48
N LEU A 213 -18.12 21.09 -3.20
CA LEU A 213 -19.41 21.05 -2.50
C LEU A 213 -19.28 20.62 -1.02
N VAL A 214 -18.28 19.81 -0.71
CA VAL A 214 -18.11 19.19 0.61
C VAL A 214 -16.76 19.59 1.18
N PRO A 215 -16.73 20.24 2.36
CA PRO A 215 -15.47 20.61 3.00
C PRO A 215 -14.70 19.38 3.48
N GLY A 216 -13.36 19.47 3.43
CA GLY A 216 -12.46 18.41 3.87
C GLY A 216 -12.20 17.36 2.78
N TRP A 217 -11.82 16.15 3.19
CA TRP A 217 -11.30 15.10 2.29
C TRP A 217 -12.35 14.09 1.83
N TRP A 218 -13.63 14.37 2.08
CA TRP A 218 -14.74 13.48 1.74
C TRP A 218 -14.87 13.22 0.24
N PHE A 219 -14.38 14.14 -0.59
CA PHE A 219 -14.38 13.99 -2.04
C PHE A 219 -13.68 12.71 -2.52
N ILE A 220 -12.63 12.25 -1.80
CA ILE A 220 -11.93 11.00 -2.13
C ILE A 220 -12.85 9.79 -1.91
N VAL A 221 -13.57 9.76 -0.78
CA VAL A 221 -14.49 8.65 -0.45
C VAL A 221 -15.71 8.67 -1.38
N ILE A 222 -16.29 9.85 -1.62
CA ILE A 222 -17.46 10.02 -2.49
C ILE A 222 -17.12 9.61 -3.93
N GLY A 223 -15.97 10.05 -4.44
CA GLY A 223 -15.47 9.64 -5.74
C GLY A 223 -15.21 8.14 -5.83
N ALA A 224 -14.58 7.54 -4.81
CA ALA A 224 -14.31 6.10 -4.77
C ALA A 224 -15.59 5.26 -4.78
N VAL A 225 -16.60 5.63 -3.99
CA VAL A 225 -17.90 4.94 -3.97
C VAL A 225 -18.62 5.09 -5.30
N ALA A 226 -18.67 6.29 -5.87
CA ALA A 226 -19.30 6.52 -7.17
C ALA A 226 -18.62 5.73 -8.30
N GLY A 227 -17.29 5.70 -8.30
CA GLY A 227 -16.51 4.90 -9.24
C GLY A 227 -16.77 3.39 -9.10
N ALA A 228 -16.82 2.88 -7.87
CA ALA A 228 -17.11 1.49 -7.60
C ALA A 228 -18.52 1.09 -8.06
N LEU A 229 -19.53 1.93 -7.80
CA LEU A 229 -20.90 1.72 -8.28
C LEU A 229 -20.96 1.73 -9.81
N ALA A 230 -20.33 2.72 -10.45
CA ALA A 230 -20.26 2.80 -11.90
C ALA A 230 -19.53 1.61 -12.53
N GLY A 231 -18.51 1.05 -11.86
CA GLY A 231 -17.88 -0.21 -12.25
C GLY A 231 -18.79 -1.43 -12.08
N GLY A 232 -19.55 -1.50 -11.00
CA GLY A 232 -20.51 -2.59 -10.77
C GLY A 232 -21.62 -2.65 -11.83
N PHE A 233 -22.24 -1.51 -12.16
CA PHE A 233 -23.20 -1.41 -13.27
C PHE A 233 -22.51 -1.49 -14.64
N ALA A 234 -21.25 -1.07 -14.66
CA ALA A 234 -20.24 -1.33 -15.68
C ALA A 234 -20.27 -2.78 -16.14
N ASP A 235 -20.18 -3.70 -15.16
CA ASP A 235 -19.83 -5.11 -15.31
C ASP A 235 -20.96 -6.06 -15.70
N GLU A 236 -22.22 -5.64 -15.54
CA GLU A 236 -23.40 -6.27 -16.15
C GLU A 236 -23.46 -6.04 -17.68
#